data_AF-A0A397G426-F1
#
_entry.id   AF-A0A397G426-F1
#
_cell.length_a   1.000
_cell.length_b   1.000
_cell.length_c   1.000
_cell.angle_alpha   90.00
_cell.angle_beta   90.00
_cell.angle_gamma   90.00
#
_symmetry.space_group_name_H-M   'P 1'
#
loop_
_entity.id
_entity.type
_entity.pdbx_description
1 polymer ?
#
loop_
_entity_poly.entity_id
_entity_poly.type
_entity_poly.pdbx_seq_one_letter_code
_entity_poly.pdbx_strand_id
1 'polypeptide(L)'
;MFTFYSTQWFHINVTIPKDWRGEEVHFLWNANNEGMIWTTDGTPLQGLKRGGGNDHRVGYILSQSHGGEKFEFYLEMTFNEQVELVIPIRKLDNYYMILK
;
A
#
# COMPACT_ATOMS: atom_id res chain seq x y z
N MET A 1 -19.57 -21.77 -12.79
CA MET A 1 -18.69 -20.59 -12.67
C MET A 1 -17.50 -21.04 -11.84
N PHE A 2 -16.28 -21.04 -12.38
CA PHE A 2 -15.08 -21.40 -11.63
C PHE A 2 -14.37 -20.10 -11.23
N THR A 3 -14.17 -19.91 -9.93
CA THR A 3 -13.33 -18.83 -9.39
C THR A 3 -11.89 -19.35 -9.33
N PHE A 4 -10.96 -18.71 -10.04
CA PHE A 4 -9.54 -19.01 -9.91
C PHE A 4 -8.94 -18.03 -8.90
N TYR A 5 -8.33 -18.57 -7.85
CA TYR A 5 -7.55 -17.78 -6.90
C TYR A 5 -6.10 -17.75 -7.40
N SER A 6 -5.55 -16.56 -7.60
CA SER A 6 -4.12 -16.37 -7.80
C SER A 6 -3.58 -15.40 -6.77
N THR A 7 -2.34 -15.63 -6.38
CA THR A 7 -1.55 -14.70 -5.58
C THR A 7 -0.55 -14.04 -6.51
N GLN A 8 -0.46 -12.71 -6.47
CA GLN A 8 0.58 -11.98 -7.16
C GLN A 8 1.43 -11.21 -6.16
N TRP A 9 2.71 -11.13 -6.51
CA TRP A 9 3.70 -10.39 -5.76
C TRP A 9 4.08 -9.14 -6.54
N PHE A 10 4.08 -8.01 -5.85
CA PHE A 10 4.54 -6.73 -6.35
C PHE A 10 5.72 -6.28 -5.53
N HIS A 11 6.78 -5.85 -6.22
CA HIS A 11 7.91 -5.20 -5.58
C HIS A 11 7.70 -3.68 -5.60
N ILE A 12 7.49 -3.08 -4.44
CA ILE A 12 7.19 -1.66 -4.30
C ILE A 12 8.46 -0.89 -3.95
N ASN A 13 8.77 0.10 -4.79
CA ASN A 13 9.88 1.02 -4.58
C ASN A 13 9.33 2.44 -4.60
N VAL A 14 9.39 3.13 -3.46
CA VAL A 14 8.86 4.49 -3.30
C VAL A 14 9.92 5.41 -2.73
N THR A 15 9.97 6.64 -3.23
CA THR A 15 10.75 7.73 -2.63
C THR A 15 9.79 8.80 -2.13
N ILE A 16 9.86 9.16 -0.85
CA ILE A 16 9.06 10.24 -0.29
C ILE A 16 9.60 11.58 -0.81
N PRO A 17 8.76 12.49 -1.36
CA PRO A 17 9.20 13.81 -1.78
C PRO A 17 9.86 14.60 -0.63
N LYS A 18 10.88 15.41 -0.94
CA LYS A 18 11.60 16.20 0.08
C LYS A 18 10.70 17.20 0.81
N ASP A 19 9.69 17.72 0.13
CA ASP A 19 8.77 18.72 0.66
C ASP A 19 7.73 18.14 1.64
N TRP A 20 7.78 16.83 1.90
CA TRP A 20 6.95 16.14 2.89
C TRP A 20 7.68 15.94 4.23
N ARG A 21 8.82 16.61 4.42
CA ARG A 21 9.53 16.62 5.69
C ARG A 21 8.62 17.11 6.82
N GLY A 22 8.54 16.32 7.89
CA GLY A 22 7.71 16.55 9.06
C GLY A 22 6.32 15.92 8.99
N GLU A 23 5.97 15.28 7.87
CA GLU A 23 4.63 14.71 7.64
C GLU A 23 4.58 13.21 7.96
N GLU A 24 3.44 12.71 8.41
CA GLU A 24 3.19 11.28 8.48
C GLU A 24 2.78 10.72 7.11
N VAL A 25 3.48 9.70 6.64
CA VAL A 25 3.29 9.14 5.30
C VAL A 25 2.73 7.73 5.39
N HIS A 26 1.66 7.50 4.63
CA HIS A 26 0.94 6.23 4.60
C HIS A 26 0.95 5.64 3.19
N PHE A 27 1.16 4.33 3.11
CA PHE A 27 0.80 3.52 1.95
C PHE A 27 -0.67 3.13 2.07
N LEU A 28 -1.50 3.50 1.09
CA LEU A 28 -2.94 3.21 1.13
C LEU A 28 -3.32 2.04 0.23
N TRP A 29 -4.19 1.20 0.76
CA TRP A 29 -4.77 0.06 0.09
C TRP A 29 -6.20 0.36 -0.35
N ASN A 30 -6.41 0.44 -1.66
CA ASN A 30 -7.73 0.56 -2.25
C ASN A 30 -7.94 -0.50 -3.33
N ALA A 31 -7.92 -1.77 -2.94
CA ALA A 31 -8.21 -2.89 -3.83
C ALA A 31 -9.23 -3.84 -3.22
N ASN A 32 -10.17 -4.35 -4.01
CA ASN A 32 -11.28 -5.20 -3.52
C ASN A 32 -10.88 -6.65 -3.23
N ASN A 33 -9.77 -6.80 -2.53
CA ASN A 33 -9.17 -8.06 -2.14
C ASN A 33 -8.30 -7.90 -0.89
N GLU A 34 -7.63 -8.98 -0.52
CA GLU A 34 -6.71 -9.01 0.62
C GLU A 34 -5.27 -8.87 0.13
N GLY A 35 -4.44 -8.27 0.98
CA GLY A 35 -3.02 -8.17 0.74
C GLY A 35 -2.20 -8.30 2.02
N MET A 36 -0.90 -8.49 1.86
CA MET A 36 0.07 -8.52 2.97
C MET A 36 1.31 -7.73 2.54
N ILE A 37 1.77 -6.86 3.44
CA ILE A 37 3.06 -6.17 3.28
C ILE A 37 4.15 -7.04 3.90
N TRP A 38 5.23 -7.19 3.16
CA TRP A 38 6.41 -7.95 3.55
C TRP A 38 7.65 -7.06 3.42
N THR A 39 8.58 -7.18 4.37
CA THR A 39 9.93 -6.62 4.21
C THR A 39 10.68 -7.31 3.07
N THR A 40 11.78 -6.71 2.62
CA THR A 40 12.65 -7.31 1.60
C THR A 40 13.38 -8.57 2.07
N ASP A 41 13.48 -8.80 3.38
CA ASP A 41 14.03 -10.01 3.98
C ASP A 41 13.00 -11.13 4.20
N GLY A 42 11.74 -10.92 3.80
CA GLY A 42 10.67 -11.92 3.88
C GLY A 42 9.91 -11.97 5.20
N THR A 43 10.02 -10.93 6.04
CA THR A 43 9.24 -10.80 7.28
C THR A 43 7.87 -10.18 6.99
N PRO A 44 6.75 -10.80 7.41
CA PRO A 44 5.42 -10.22 7.25
C PRO A 44 5.21 -9.05 8.22
N LEU A 45 4.60 -7.98 7.74
CA LEU A 45 4.38 -6.75 8.51
C LEU A 45 2.89 -6.53 8.82
N GLN A 46 2.06 -6.33 7.79
CA GLN A 46 0.66 -5.98 7.99
C GLN A 46 -0.24 -6.51 6.87
N GLY A 47 -1.36 -7.13 7.27
CA GLY A 47 -2.46 -7.47 6.38
C GLY A 47 -3.29 -6.23 5.98
N LEU A 48 -3.69 -6.19 4.72
CA LEU A 48 -4.47 -5.14 4.08
C LEU A 48 -5.81 -5.73 3.61
N LYS A 49 -6.90 -4.98 3.80
CA LYS A 49 -8.24 -5.39 3.37
C LYS A 49 -9.07 -4.17 3.04
N ARG A 50 -9.72 -4.16 1.87
CA ARG A 50 -10.70 -3.11 1.54
C ARG A 50 -11.91 -3.20 2.47
N GLY A 51 -12.32 -2.04 2.96
CA GLY A 51 -13.31 -1.92 4.00
C GLY A 51 -14.75 -2.24 3.58
N GLY A 52 -15.37 -3.12 4.36
CA GLY A 52 -16.82 -3.19 4.64
C GLY A 52 -17.01 -3.61 6.10
N GLY A 53 -17.84 -2.91 6.88
CA GLY A 53 -18.03 -3.18 8.33
C GLY A 53 -17.00 -2.52 9.26
N ASN A 54 -16.73 -3.08 10.45
CA ASN A 54 -15.85 -2.49 11.48
C ASN A 54 -14.35 -2.85 11.36
N ASP A 55 -13.93 -3.65 10.36
CA ASP A 55 -12.55 -4.15 10.23
C ASP A 55 -11.88 -3.63 8.95
N HIS A 56 -11.56 -2.33 8.95
CA HIS A 56 -10.95 -1.64 7.80
C HIS A 56 -9.44 -1.49 8.03
N ARG A 57 -8.64 -2.12 7.18
CA ARG A 57 -7.17 -1.99 7.18
C ARG A 57 -6.72 -1.48 5.82
N VAL A 58 -7.01 -0.19 5.62
CA VAL A 58 -6.87 0.51 4.32
C VAL A 58 -5.52 1.21 4.17
N GLY A 59 -4.58 1.03 5.09
CA GLY A 59 -3.26 1.64 4.96
C GLY A 59 -2.23 1.12 5.94
N TYR A 60 -0.97 1.48 5.67
CA TYR A 60 0.22 1.13 6.44
C TYR A 60 1.10 2.38 6.58
N ILE A 61 1.53 2.68 7.80
CA ILE A 61 2.41 3.83 8.07
C ILE A 61 3.81 3.51 7.57
N LEU A 62 4.32 4.30 6.63
CA LEU A 62 5.69 4.19 6.13
C LEU A 62 6.66 4.89 7.08
N SER A 63 6.39 6.14 7.43
CA SER A 63 7.22 6.89 8.39
C SER A 63 6.59 8.21 8.83
N GLN A 64 7.18 8.77 9.89
CA GLN A 64 7.25 10.21 10.11
C GLN A 64 8.40 10.74 9.25
N SER A 65 8.09 11.49 8.20
CA SER A 65 9.03 11.74 7.11
C SER A 65 10.07 12.82 7.43
N HIS A 66 11.30 12.60 7.01
CA HIS A 66 12.40 13.56 6.93
C HIS A 66 12.57 14.18 5.54
N GLY A 67 11.82 13.70 4.55
CA GLY A 67 11.88 14.06 3.14
C GLY A 67 13.02 13.36 2.38
N GLY A 68 12.70 12.72 1.26
CA GLY A 68 13.68 12.06 0.39
C GLY A 68 14.01 10.60 0.74
N GLU A 69 13.38 10.03 1.76
CA GLU A 69 13.60 8.63 2.14
C GLU A 69 13.08 7.67 1.08
N LYS A 70 13.70 6.50 1.02
CA LYS A 70 13.31 5.43 0.12
C LYS A 70 12.77 4.26 0.93
N PHE A 71 11.65 3.71 0.48
CA PHE A 71 11.09 2.48 1.02
C PHE A 71 11.02 1.44 -0.07
N GLU A 72 11.37 0.23 0.32
CA GLU A 72 11.35 -0.96 -0.51
C GLU A 72 10.65 -2.06 0.29
N PHE A 73 9.60 -2.63 -0.28
CA PHE A 73 8.83 -3.71 0.35
C PHE A 73 8.10 -4.53 -0.70
N TYR A 74 7.68 -5.73 -0.33
CA TYR A 74 6.85 -6.57 -1.16
C TYR A 74 5.39 -6.50 -0.74
N LEU A 75 4.51 -6.53 -1.72
CA LEU A 75 3.08 -6.65 -1.53
C LEU A 75 2.64 -7.98 -2.13
N GLU A 76 2.15 -8.85 -1.28
CA GLU A 76 1.42 -10.05 -1.68
C GLU A 76 -0.06 -9.69 -1.79
N MET A 77 -0.72 -10.04 -2.90
CA MET A 77 -2.11 -9.71 -3.17
C MET A 77 -2.86 -10.95 -3.66
N THR A 78 -4.03 -11.22 -3.08
CA THR A 78 -4.93 -12.30 -3.52
C THR A 78 -5.92 -11.78 -4.55
N PHE A 79 -6.29 -12.54 -5.57
CA PHE A 79 -7.28 -12.11 -6.58
C PHE A 79 -8.59 -12.87 -6.52
N ASN A 80 -9.67 -12.13 -6.72
CA ASN A 80 -11.04 -12.63 -6.84
C ASN A 80 -11.93 -11.66 -7.65
N GLU A 81 -11.44 -11.20 -8.81
CA GLU A 81 -12.05 -10.28 -9.80
C GLU A 81 -11.53 -8.81 -9.76
N GLN A 82 -11.74 -8.09 -10.89
CA GLN A 82 -11.11 -6.84 -11.36
C GLN A 82 -10.50 -5.91 -10.29
N VAL A 83 -9.24 -5.53 -10.50
CA VAL A 83 -8.50 -4.56 -9.68
C VAL A 83 -8.16 -3.33 -10.52
N GLU A 84 -8.65 -2.16 -10.09
CA GLU A 84 -8.09 -0.88 -10.49
C GLU A 84 -7.01 -0.52 -9.46
N LEU A 85 -5.75 -0.73 -9.81
CA LEU A 85 -4.63 -0.43 -8.92
C LEU A 85 -4.39 1.07 -8.91
N VAL A 86 -5.02 1.79 -7.99
CA VAL A 86 -4.64 3.15 -7.63
C VAL A 86 -3.84 3.04 -6.33
N ILE A 87 -2.53 3.32 -6.38
CA ILE A 87 -1.66 3.43 -5.20
C ILE A 87 -1.49 4.92 -4.88
N PRO A 88 -2.40 5.55 -4.13
CA PRO A 88 -2.20 6.91 -3.69
C PRO A 88 -1.30 6.91 -2.46
N ILE A 89 -0.14 7.55 -2.57
CA ILE A 89 0.62 7.97 -1.39
C ILE A 89 0.00 9.32 -0.99
N ARG A 90 -0.58 9.40 0.21
CA ARG A 90 -1.24 10.63 0.69
C ARG A 90 -0.34 11.43 1.61
N LYS A 91 -0.35 12.75 1.40
CA LYS A 91 -0.08 13.76 2.41
C LYS A 91 -1.37 13.97 3.21
N LEU A 92 -1.33 13.88 4.54
CA LEU A 92 -2.45 14.29 5.41
C LEU A 92 -2.45 15.82 5.50
N ASP A 93 -2.77 16.49 4.39
CA ASP A 93 -3.32 17.85 4.28
C ASP A 93 -3.32 18.28 2.80
N ASN A 94 -4.32 17.76 2.07
CA ASN A 94 -4.68 18.04 0.67
C ASN A 94 -3.58 17.77 -0.40
N TYR A 95 -4.03 17.35 -1.61
CA TYR A 95 -3.26 16.98 -2.81
C TYR A 95 -2.79 15.51 -2.94
N TYR A 96 -3.00 14.95 -4.14
CA TYR A 96 -2.78 13.53 -4.50
C TYR A 96 -1.49 13.35 -5.31
N MET A 97 -0.77 12.24 -5.10
CA MET A 97 0.28 11.77 -5.98
C MET A 97 -0.15 10.44 -6.62
N ILE A 98 -0.20 10.42 -7.96
CA ILE A 98 -0.44 9.24 -8.79
C ILE A 98 0.93 8.78 -9.28
N LEU A 99 1.35 7.57 -8.90
CA LEU A 99 2.48 6.90 -9.55
C LEU A 99 2.03 6.49 -10.96
N LYS A 100 2.74 6.96 -11.99
CA LYS A 100 2.58 6.51 -13.38
C LYS A 100 3.35 5.23 -13.63
#